data_AF-C0HEJ4-F1
#
_entry.id   AF-C0HEJ4-F1
#
_cell.length_a   1.000
_cell.length_b   1.000
_cell.length_c   1.000
_cell.angle_alpha   90.00
_cell.angle_beta   90.00
_cell.angle_gamma   90.00
#
_symmetry.space_group_name_H-M   'P 1'
#
loop_
_entity.id
_entity.type
_entity.pdbx_description
1 polymer ?
#
loop_
_entity_poly.entity_id
_entity_poly.type
_entity_poly.pdbx_seq_one_letter_code
_entity_poly.pdbx_strand_id
1 'polypeptide(L)'
;MLMEHGYIKVSDILHKATVSQCFDFLLGDLSNANVSNVKLCFALASAPEMNTHILSQLQVVRRIGNLLEFVAAKDMDDFLEPTLEFCRAFIIRGTGSNRSGVALSENPALLVDSAFSMSIAVDQQTCVTDICDFGGNMGTFLELVGNSDPQISNLASDCVVLLSKAAPREATVGLLTNLPKLSTAMDLLKHESSLRLIRLLYGLAFSCRQYLAQGMILSISVSALMRVEALVSVFKGSNDSLLADAASYLSAELQRLPRCG
;
A
#
# COMPACT_ATOMS: atom_id res chain seq x y z
N MET A 1 -24.54 -11.70 2.80
CA MET A 1 -23.74 -12.95 2.67
C MET A 1 -23.79 -13.73 3.98
N LEU A 2 -23.77 -15.07 3.99
CA LEU A 2 -23.98 -15.90 5.19
C LEU A 2 -23.02 -15.59 6.36
N MET A 3 -21.79 -15.12 6.07
CA MET A 3 -20.85 -14.66 7.11
C MET A 3 -21.24 -13.32 7.76
N GLU A 4 -21.75 -12.36 6.98
CA GLU A 4 -22.21 -11.06 7.51
C GLU A 4 -23.40 -11.22 8.48
N HIS A 5 -24.14 -12.31 8.35
CA HIS A 5 -25.28 -12.65 9.20
C HIS A 5 -24.91 -13.67 10.30
N GLY A 6 -23.63 -14.04 10.43
CA GLY A 6 -23.12 -14.94 11.47
C GLY A 6 -23.50 -16.42 11.29
N TYR A 7 -24.04 -16.82 10.14
CA TYR A 7 -24.42 -18.22 9.89
C TYR A 7 -23.24 -19.14 9.58
N ILE A 8 -22.10 -18.57 9.13
CA ILE A 8 -20.84 -19.28 8.87
C ILE A 8 -19.70 -18.46 9.47
N LYS A 9 -18.79 -19.08 10.22
CA LYS A 9 -17.59 -18.45 10.76
C LYS A 9 -16.39 -18.75 9.85
N VAL A 10 -15.37 -17.89 9.88
CA VAL A 10 -14.12 -18.14 9.13
C VAL A 10 -13.50 -19.48 9.53
N SER A 11 -13.59 -19.87 10.81
CA SER A 11 -13.17 -21.18 11.32
C SER A 11 -13.75 -22.37 10.55
N ASP A 12 -14.94 -22.21 9.98
CA ASP A 12 -15.65 -23.28 9.26
C ASP A 12 -15.13 -23.45 7.81
N ILE A 13 -14.33 -22.50 7.32
CA ILE A 13 -13.82 -22.40 5.94
C ILE A 13 -12.31 -22.66 5.85
N LEU A 14 -11.58 -22.74 6.98
CA LEU A 14 -10.10 -22.80 7.03
C LEU A 14 -9.44 -24.03 6.38
N HIS A 15 -10.20 -24.93 5.76
CA HIS A 15 -9.63 -26.01 4.97
C HIS A 15 -9.05 -25.47 3.65
N LYS A 16 -7.78 -25.77 3.36
CA LYS A 16 -7.04 -25.24 2.18
C LYS A 16 -7.82 -25.30 0.88
N ALA A 17 -8.50 -26.42 0.59
CA ALA A 17 -9.28 -26.57 -0.64
C ALA A 17 -10.44 -25.57 -0.73
N THR A 18 -11.15 -25.34 0.39
CA THR A 18 -12.27 -24.39 0.45
C THR A 18 -11.76 -22.95 0.35
N VAL A 19 -10.65 -22.62 1.03
CA VAL A 19 -10.01 -21.30 0.90
C VAL A 19 -9.61 -21.04 -0.55
N SER A 20 -9.00 -22.00 -1.24
CA SER A 20 -8.64 -21.85 -2.66
C SER A 20 -9.85 -21.50 -3.51
N GLN A 21 -10.96 -22.21 -3.33
CA GLN A 21 -12.20 -21.98 -4.09
C GLN A 21 -12.76 -20.58 -3.91
N CYS A 22 -12.62 -19.98 -2.72
CA CYS A 22 -13.05 -18.60 -2.50
C CYS A 22 -12.29 -17.60 -3.39
N PHE A 23 -11.05 -17.89 -3.76
CA PHE A 23 -10.20 -17.01 -4.56
C PHE A 23 -10.24 -17.31 -6.07
N ASP A 24 -10.93 -18.38 -6.50
CA ASP A 24 -10.97 -18.80 -7.91
C ASP A 24 -11.48 -17.71 -8.85
N PHE A 25 -12.32 -16.79 -8.38
CA PHE A 25 -12.79 -15.66 -9.20
C PHE A 25 -11.66 -14.74 -9.67
N LEU A 26 -10.55 -14.67 -8.92
CA LEU A 26 -9.35 -13.90 -9.31
C LEU A 26 -8.56 -14.57 -10.45
N LEU A 27 -8.81 -15.84 -10.72
CA LEU A 27 -8.20 -16.60 -11.82
C LEU A 27 -9.01 -16.50 -13.12
N GLY A 28 -10.28 -16.10 -13.02
CA GLY A 28 -11.20 -15.96 -14.14
C GLY A 28 -11.22 -14.57 -14.76
N ASP A 29 -12.28 -14.30 -15.53
CA ASP A 29 -12.55 -12.97 -16.07
C ASP A 29 -13.08 -12.04 -14.96
N LEU A 30 -12.34 -10.96 -14.71
CA LEU A 30 -12.65 -9.98 -13.67
C LEU A 30 -13.95 -9.22 -13.95
N SER A 31 -14.47 -9.21 -15.19
CA SER A 31 -15.79 -8.65 -15.47
C SER A 31 -16.93 -9.39 -14.76
N ASN A 32 -16.68 -10.64 -14.36
CA ASN A 32 -17.63 -11.46 -13.59
C ASN A 32 -17.38 -11.38 -12.08
N ALA A 33 -16.43 -10.55 -11.64
CA ALA A 33 -16.16 -10.37 -10.22
C ALA A 33 -17.38 -9.78 -9.51
N ASN A 34 -17.70 -10.34 -8.36
CA ASN A 34 -18.79 -9.89 -7.50
C ASN A 34 -18.19 -9.28 -6.23
N VAL A 35 -18.70 -8.12 -5.78
CA VAL A 35 -18.25 -7.46 -4.55
C VAL A 35 -18.36 -8.39 -3.34
N SER A 36 -19.29 -9.33 -3.38
CA SER A 36 -19.45 -10.38 -2.37
C SER A 36 -18.23 -11.30 -2.32
N ASN A 37 -17.67 -11.69 -3.47
CA ASN A 37 -16.47 -12.53 -3.49
C ASN A 37 -15.26 -11.76 -2.93
N VAL A 38 -15.15 -10.46 -3.25
CA VAL A 38 -14.10 -9.59 -2.71
C VAL A 38 -14.21 -9.47 -1.20
N LYS A 39 -15.41 -9.19 -0.67
CA LYS A 39 -15.67 -9.10 0.78
C LYS A 39 -15.40 -10.42 1.50
N LEU A 40 -15.77 -11.56 0.90
CA LEU A 40 -15.45 -12.89 1.43
C LEU A 40 -13.94 -13.11 1.53
N CYS A 41 -13.20 -12.85 0.44
CA CYS A 41 -11.75 -12.99 0.43
C CYS A 41 -11.04 -12.01 1.38
N PHE A 42 -11.55 -10.79 1.50
CA PHE A 42 -11.10 -9.83 2.51
C PHE A 42 -11.29 -10.39 3.93
N ALA A 43 -12.49 -10.87 4.26
CA ALA A 43 -12.78 -11.43 5.58
C ALA A 43 -11.87 -12.63 5.89
N LEU A 44 -11.61 -13.49 4.91
CA LEU A 44 -10.67 -14.61 5.02
C LEU A 44 -9.23 -14.14 5.26
N ALA A 45 -8.74 -13.15 4.50
CA ALA A 45 -7.39 -12.62 4.64
C ALA A 45 -7.17 -11.89 5.98
N SER A 46 -8.21 -11.22 6.48
CA SER A 46 -8.21 -10.45 7.72
C SER A 46 -8.38 -11.29 8.98
N ALA A 47 -8.91 -12.51 8.88
CA ALA A 47 -9.22 -13.36 10.03
C ALA A 47 -7.96 -13.86 10.76
N PRO A 48 -7.78 -13.61 12.07
CA PRO A 48 -6.54 -13.94 12.77
C PRO A 48 -6.21 -15.44 12.75
N GLU A 49 -7.21 -16.32 12.63
CA GLU A 49 -7.05 -17.76 12.52
C GLU A 49 -6.57 -18.22 11.14
N MET A 50 -6.59 -17.34 10.14
CA MET A 50 -6.09 -17.63 8.79
C MET A 50 -4.56 -17.81 8.81
N ASN A 51 -4.12 -18.99 8.40
CA ASN A 51 -2.70 -19.32 8.30
C ASN A 51 -2.08 -18.60 7.08
N THR A 52 -1.07 -17.76 7.32
CA THR A 52 -0.37 -17.03 6.26
C THR A 52 0.21 -17.95 5.20
N HIS A 53 0.66 -19.16 5.56
CA HIS A 53 1.18 -20.13 4.60
C HIS A 53 0.11 -20.57 3.58
N ILE A 54 -1.17 -20.66 3.98
CA ILE A 54 -2.27 -20.95 3.03
C ILE A 54 -2.40 -19.78 2.05
N LEU A 55 -2.39 -18.54 2.53
CA LEU A 55 -2.46 -17.34 1.67
C LEU A 55 -1.27 -17.27 0.71
N SER A 56 -0.06 -17.56 1.19
CA SER A 56 1.15 -17.63 0.35
C SER A 56 1.03 -18.69 -0.74
N GLN A 57 0.41 -19.83 -0.46
CA GLN A 57 0.21 -20.90 -1.45
C GLN A 57 -0.80 -20.55 -2.54
N LEU A 58 -1.66 -19.54 -2.32
CA LEU A 58 -2.60 -19.09 -3.35
C LEU A 58 -1.90 -18.32 -4.48
N GLN A 59 -0.79 -17.62 -4.18
CA GLN A 59 -0.04 -16.81 -5.16
C GLN A 59 -0.94 -15.82 -5.93
N VAL A 60 -1.83 -15.15 -5.20
CA VAL A 60 -2.90 -14.30 -5.74
C VAL A 60 -2.59 -12.81 -5.70
N VAL A 61 -1.50 -12.34 -5.09
CA VAL A 61 -1.26 -10.91 -4.86
C VAL A 61 -1.29 -10.12 -6.18
N ARG A 62 -0.62 -10.62 -7.23
CA ARG A 62 -0.69 -10.00 -8.57
C ARG A 62 -2.12 -9.94 -9.11
N ARG A 63 -2.95 -10.96 -8.87
CA ARG A 63 -4.34 -10.99 -9.33
C ARG A 63 -5.21 -10.01 -8.55
N ILE A 64 -4.96 -9.84 -7.26
CA ILE A 64 -5.60 -8.81 -6.43
C ILE A 64 -5.22 -7.42 -6.95
N GLY A 65 -3.95 -7.21 -7.28
CA GLY A 65 -3.49 -5.98 -7.94
C GLY A 65 -4.19 -5.70 -9.27
N ASN A 66 -4.32 -6.72 -10.12
CA ASN A 66 -5.06 -6.60 -11.38
C ASN A 66 -6.55 -6.28 -11.15
N LEU A 67 -7.16 -6.84 -10.10
CA LEU A 67 -8.53 -6.48 -9.71
C LEU A 67 -8.61 -5.01 -9.32
N LEU A 68 -7.67 -4.50 -8.51
CA LEU A 68 -7.60 -3.09 -8.13
C LEU A 68 -7.51 -2.17 -9.35
N GLU A 69 -6.61 -2.49 -10.29
CA GLU A 69 -6.47 -1.77 -11.57
C GLU A 69 -7.76 -1.81 -12.39
N PHE A 70 -8.41 -2.97 -12.46
CA PHE A 70 -9.65 -3.14 -13.19
C PHE A 70 -10.79 -2.29 -12.58
N VAL A 71 -11.00 -2.37 -11.27
CA VAL A 71 -12.09 -1.62 -10.61
C VAL A 71 -11.85 -0.11 -10.67
N ALA A 72 -10.60 0.33 -10.56
CA ALA A 72 -10.22 1.73 -10.70
C ALA A 72 -10.41 2.23 -12.14
N ALA A 73 -9.98 1.46 -13.15
CA ALA A 73 -10.11 1.84 -14.55
C ALA A 73 -11.55 1.80 -15.08
N LYS A 74 -12.47 1.15 -14.35
CA LYS A 74 -13.88 1.04 -14.69
C LYS A 74 -14.78 1.93 -13.83
N ASP A 75 -14.20 2.76 -12.95
CA ASP A 75 -14.93 3.63 -12.02
C ASP A 75 -16.01 2.87 -11.22
N MET A 76 -15.67 1.65 -10.77
CA MET A 76 -16.57 0.81 -9.98
C MET A 76 -16.47 1.19 -8.50
N ASP A 77 -17.02 2.36 -8.13
CA ASP A 77 -16.88 2.93 -6.79
C ASP A 77 -17.28 1.98 -5.66
N ASP A 78 -18.39 1.26 -5.82
CA ASP A 78 -18.89 0.27 -4.85
C ASP A 78 -17.89 -0.90 -4.59
N PHE A 79 -16.93 -1.10 -5.49
CA PHE A 79 -15.90 -2.13 -5.40
C PHE A 79 -14.56 -1.59 -4.90
N LEU A 80 -14.31 -0.28 -5.01
CA LEU A 80 -13.02 0.32 -4.67
C LEU A 80 -12.66 0.13 -3.20
N GLU A 81 -13.56 0.50 -2.30
CA GLU A 81 -13.33 0.35 -0.85
C GLU A 81 -13.08 -1.12 -0.46
N PRO A 82 -13.96 -2.09 -0.79
CA PRO A 82 -13.72 -3.50 -0.48
C PRO A 82 -12.42 -4.06 -1.09
N THR A 83 -12.04 -3.60 -2.28
CA THR A 83 -10.81 -4.05 -2.96
C THR A 83 -9.57 -3.47 -2.29
N LEU A 84 -9.61 -2.19 -1.87
CA LEU A 84 -8.52 -1.58 -1.10
C LEU A 84 -8.36 -2.21 0.29
N GLU A 85 -9.47 -2.50 0.98
CA GLU A 85 -9.45 -3.25 2.24
C GLU A 85 -8.83 -4.64 2.04
N PHE A 86 -9.16 -5.30 0.93
CA PHE A 86 -8.60 -6.60 0.56
C PHE A 86 -7.09 -6.53 0.29
N CYS A 87 -6.62 -5.55 -0.50
CA CYS A 87 -5.19 -5.28 -0.69
C CYS A 87 -4.49 -5.03 0.65
N ARG A 88 -5.06 -4.15 1.48
CA ARG A 88 -4.51 -3.79 2.78
C ARG A 88 -4.36 -5.00 3.70
N ALA A 89 -5.35 -5.89 3.75
CA ALA A 89 -5.30 -7.11 4.55
C ALA A 89 -4.10 -7.99 4.15
N PHE A 90 -3.88 -8.19 2.85
CA PHE A 90 -2.71 -8.94 2.35
C PHE A 90 -1.39 -8.24 2.68
N ILE A 91 -1.31 -6.92 2.52
CA ILE A 91 -0.09 -6.14 2.84
C ILE A 91 0.26 -6.27 4.33
N ILE A 92 -0.73 -6.18 5.23
CA ILE A 92 -0.52 -6.38 6.66
C ILE A 92 0.06 -7.78 6.92
N ARG A 93 -0.46 -8.83 6.28
CA ARG A 93 0.09 -10.19 6.38
C ARG A 93 1.50 -10.32 5.82
N GLY A 94 1.85 -9.51 4.82
CA GLY A 94 3.21 -9.42 4.28
C GLY A 94 4.23 -8.79 5.23
N THR A 95 3.81 -8.04 6.24
CA THR A 95 4.73 -7.45 7.23
C THR A 95 5.26 -8.43 8.28
N GLY A 96 4.73 -9.66 8.32
CA GLY A 96 5.14 -10.70 9.29
C GLY A 96 4.76 -10.42 10.75
N SER A 97 3.97 -9.38 11.01
CA SER A 97 3.55 -9.05 12.36
C SER A 97 2.37 -9.93 12.79
N ASN A 98 2.63 -10.98 13.58
CA ASN A 98 1.60 -11.78 14.27
C ASN A 98 0.83 -10.99 15.36
N ARG A 99 1.04 -9.67 15.46
CA ARG A 99 0.29 -8.83 16.38
C ARG A 99 -1.04 -8.43 15.75
N SER A 100 -1.99 -9.38 15.84
CA SER A 100 -3.38 -9.04 16.13
C SER A 100 -3.39 -7.86 17.11
N GLY A 101 -3.82 -6.69 16.66
CA GLY A 101 -3.96 -5.51 17.52
C GLY A 101 -2.86 -4.45 17.48
N VAL A 102 -2.00 -4.39 16.45
CA VAL A 102 -1.49 -3.07 16.09
C VAL A 102 -2.67 -2.32 15.47
N ALA A 103 -3.41 -1.59 16.31
CA ALA A 103 -4.03 -0.37 15.86
C ALA A 103 -2.92 0.36 15.13
N LEU A 104 -2.97 0.32 13.79
CA LEU A 104 -2.06 1.05 12.92
C LEU A 104 -2.30 2.50 13.31
N SER A 105 -1.48 2.96 14.25
CA SER A 105 -1.51 4.31 14.77
C SER A 105 -1.61 5.19 13.55
N GLU A 106 -2.67 6.01 13.51
CA GLU A 106 -2.91 6.92 12.41
C GLU A 106 -1.71 7.86 12.19
N ASN A 107 -0.74 7.89 13.13
CA ASN A 107 0.51 8.63 13.02
C ASN A 107 1.53 8.02 12.04
N PRO A 108 1.90 8.77 10.98
CA PRO A 108 2.93 8.42 9.99
C PRO A 108 4.36 8.31 10.54
N ALA A 109 4.58 8.68 11.80
CA ALA A 109 5.90 8.68 12.46
C ALA A 109 6.58 7.30 12.50
N LEU A 110 5.85 6.20 12.24
CA LEU A 110 6.34 4.83 12.34
C LEU A 110 7.22 4.35 11.17
N LEU A 111 7.49 5.15 10.14
CA LEU A 111 8.47 4.80 9.10
C LEU A 111 9.90 5.25 9.44
N VAL A 112 10.10 6.12 10.43
CA VAL A 112 11.39 6.78 10.62
C VAL A 112 12.31 6.03 11.60
N ASP A 113 11.76 5.40 12.65
CA ASP A 113 12.60 4.83 13.73
C ASP A 113 12.65 3.29 13.77
N SER A 114 11.57 2.56 13.44
CA SER A 114 11.55 1.09 13.51
C SER A 114 11.68 0.39 12.16
N ALA A 115 11.40 1.07 11.04
CA ALA A 115 11.49 0.50 9.69
C ALA A 115 12.95 0.32 9.22
N PHE A 116 13.91 0.98 9.88
CA PHE A 116 15.35 0.86 9.59
C PHE A 116 16.06 -0.21 10.40
N SER A 117 15.37 -0.87 11.34
CA SER A 117 15.89 -2.06 11.99
C SER A 117 15.86 -3.23 10.99
N MET A 118 16.81 -3.24 10.04
CA MET A 118 17.19 -4.40 9.21
C MET A 118 17.66 -5.61 10.06
N SER A 119 17.57 -5.55 11.40
CA SER A 119 18.00 -6.58 12.33
C SER A 119 16.89 -7.53 12.78
N ILE A 120 15.63 -7.31 12.41
CA ILE A 120 14.62 -8.36 12.61
C ILE A 120 14.68 -9.19 11.34
N ALA A 121 15.39 -10.32 11.41
CA ALA A 121 15.13 -11.44 10.52
C ALA A 121 13.63 -11.69 10.58
N VAL A 122 12.88 -11.10 9.64
CA VAL A 122 11.47 -11.38 9.49
C VAL A 122 11.46 -12.86 9.18
N ASP A 123 10.87 -13.64 10.09
CA ASP A 123 10.76 -15.08 9.90
C ASP A 123 9.93 -15.27 8.62
N GLN A 124 10.60 -15.52 7.49
CA GLN A 124 10.00 -15.63 6.17
C GLN A 124 8.91 -16.72 6.14
N GLN A 125 8.93 -17.62 7.14
CA GLN A 125 7.90 -18.61 7.41
C GLN A 125 6.51 -18.02 7.72
N THR A 126 6.41 -16.73 8.09
CA THR A 126 5.19 -16.10 8.62
C THR A 126 4.55 -15.05 7.70
N CYS A 127 5.18 -14.73 6.57
CA CYS A 127 4.74 -13.68 5.65
C CYS A 127 4.10 -14.23 4.37
N VAL A 128 3.26 -13.41 3.73
CA VAL A 128 2.79 -13.67 2.36
C VAL A 128 3.97 -13.55 1.40
N THR A 129 4.30 -14.62 0.67
CA THR A 129 5.55 -14.71 -0.09
C THR A 129 5.55 -13.92 -1.39
N ASP A 130 4.39 -13.69 -1.99
CA ASP A 130 4.20 -12.93 -3.23
C ASP A 130 3.82 -11.46 -2.99
N ILE A 131 3.98 -10.94 -1.77
CA ILE A 131 3.55 -9.57 -1.43
C ILE A 131 4.25 -8.48 -2.25
N CYS A 132 5.47 -8.77 -2.71
CA CYS A 132 6.26 -7.89 -3.55
C CYS A 132 5.58 -7.57 -4.90
N ASP A 133 4.63 -8.40 -5.36
CA ASP A 133 3.90 -8.17 -6.61
C ASP A 133 3.04 -6.89 -6.57
N PHE A 134 2.59 -6.45 -5.40
CA PHE A 134 1.88 -5.17 -5.26
C PHE A 134 2.74 -3.96 -5.61
N GLY A 135 4.07 -4.08 -5.66
CA GLY A 135 4.95 -3.01 -6.13
C GLY A 135 4.60 -2.55 -7.56
N GLY A 136 4.11 -3.47 -8.40
CA GLY A 136 3.64 -3.15 -9.75
C GLY A 136 2.37 -2.28 -9.78
N ASN A 137 1.55 -2.33 -8.73
CA ASN A 137 0.28 -1.60 -8.64
C ASN A 137 0.43 -0.25 -7.89
N MET A 138 1.66 0.17 -7.56
CA MET A 138 1.93 1.42 -6.85
C MET A 138 1.31 2.63 -7.55
N GLY A 139 1.34 2.65 -8.89
CA GLY A 139 0.72 3.72 -9.67
C GLY A 139 -0.77 3.86 -9.42
N THR A 140 -1.50 2.74 -9.30
CA THR A 140 -2.95 2.70 -9.04
C THR A 140 -3.25 3.13 -7.61
N PHE A 141 -2.47 2.70 -6.63
CA PHE A 141 -2.61 3.22 -5.26
C PHE A 141 -2.44 4.73 -5.21
N LEU A 142 -1.42 5.28 -5.89
CA LEU A 142 -1.18 6.73 -5.93
C LEU A 142 -2.32 7.51 -6.61
N GLU A 143 -2.91 6.97 -7.67
CA GLU A 143 -4.11 7.56 -8.28
C GLU A 143 -5.28 7.60 -7.31
N LEU A 144 -5.54 6.48 -6.61
CA LEU A 144 -6.62 6.37 -5.64
C LEU A 144 -6.39 7.22 -4.38
N VAL A 145 -5.14 7.56 -4.04
CA VAL A 145 -4.85 8.56 -2.99
C VAL A 145 -5.43 9.93 -3.36
N GLY A 146 -5.52 10.27 -4.64
CA GLY A 146 -6.16 11.50 -5.11
C GLY A 146 -7.68 11.41 -5.28
N ASN A 147 -8.32 10.31 -4.88
CA ASN A 147 -9.78 10.13 -5.02
C ASN A 147 -10.55 11.13 -4.12
N SER A 148 -11.70 11.60 -4.61
CA SER A 148 -12.56 12.54 -3.88
C SER A 148 -13.25 11.94 -2.66
N ASP A 149 -13.44 10.61 -2.63
CA ASP A 149 -13.91 9.91 -1.44
C ASP A 149 -12.77 9.83 -0.40
N PRO A 150 -12.94 10.47 0.77
CA PRO A 150 -11.91 10.50 1.81
C PRO A 150 -11.52 9.11 2.33
N GLN A 151 -12.45 8.15 2.31
CA GLN A 151 -12.23 6.79 2.79
C GLN A 151 -11.37 5.99 1.81
N ILE A 152 -11.69 6.05 0.50
CA ILE A 152 -10.87 5.45 -0.57
C ILE A 152 -9.47 6.05 -0.54
N SER A 153 -9.38 7.38 -0.50
CA SER A 153 -8.13 8.12 -0.45
C SER A 153 -7.28 7.77 0.79
N ASN A 154 -7.92 7.64 1.96
CA ASN A 154 -7.27 7.23 3.20
C ASN A 154 -6.73 5.79 3.12
N LEU A 155 -7.55 4.83 2.68
CA LEU A 155 -7.16 3.42 2.53
C LEU A 155 -6.02 3.25 1.53
N ALA A 156 -6.07 3.94 0.39
CA ALA A 156 -5.01 3.92 -0.61
C ALA A 156 -3.69 4.47 -0.04
N SER A 157 -3.73 5.58 0.71
CA SER A 157 -2.54 6.18 1.33
C SER A 157 -1.91 5.26 2.39
N ASP A 158 -2.75 4.52 3.12
CA ASP A 158 -2.29 3.53 4.10
C ASP A 158 -1.65 2.32 3.39
N CYS A 159 -2.23 1.85 2.29
CA CYS A 159 -1.63 0.78 1.47
C CYS A 159 -0.24 1.15 0.96
N VAL A 160 -0.01 2.38 0.49
CA VAL A 160 1.32 2.86 0.05
C VAL A 160 2.36 2.76 1.17
N VAL A 161 2.00 3.20 2.38
CA VAL A 161 2.89 3.17 3.56
C VAL A 161 3.12 1.75 4.04
N LEU A 162 2.08 0.94 4.13
CA LEU A 162 2.17 -0.45 4.55
C LEU A 162 3.00 -1.28 3.56
N LEU A 163 2.86 -1.03 2.26
CA LEU A 163 3.64 -1.72 1.24
C LEU A 163 5.13 -1.36 1.33
N SER A 164 5.45 -0.11 1.66
CA SER A 164 6.83 0.29 1.98
C SER A 164 7.44 -0.49 3.15
N LYS A 165 6.62 -1.02 4.07
CA LYS A 165 7.07 -1.91 5.16
C LYS A 165 7.12 -3.38 4.73
N ALA A 166 6.11 -3.85 4.01
CA ALA A 166 5.97 -5.26 3.63
C ALA A 166 6.93 -5.68 2.51
N ALA A 167 7.15 -4.81 1.52
CA ALA A 167 8.03 -5.03 0.39
C ALA A 167 8.86 -3.77 0.10
N PRO A 168 9.84 -3.40 0.96
CA PRO A 168 10.52 -2.11 0.90
C PRO A 168 11.20 -1.81 -0.44
N ARG A 169 11.79 -2.84 -1.07
CA ARG A 169 12.48 -2.71 -2.34
C ARG A 169 11.50 -2.43 -3.47
N GLU A 170 10.46 -3.23 -3.59
CA GLU A 170 9.46 -3.14 -4.66
C GLU A 170 8.59 -1.90 -4.51
N ALA A 171 8.23 -1.52 -3.28
CA ALA A 171 7.58 -0.25 -3.00
C ALA A 171 8.44 0.94 -3.42
N THR A 172 9.76 0.89 -3.17
CA THR A 172 10.71 1.93 -3.60
C THR A 172 10.79 2.03 -5.11
N VAL A 173 10.89 0.90 -5.83
CA VAL A 173 10.81 0.90 -7.30
C VAL A 173 9.50 1.51 -7.77
N GLY A 174 8.37 1.06 -7.22
CA GLY A 174 7.03 1.55 -7.57
C GLY A 174 6.87 3.04 -7.35
N LEU A 175 7.29 3.57 -6.20
CA LEU A 175 7.15 5.00 -5.87
C LEU A 175 8.02 5.88 -6.76
N LEU A 176 9.31 5.53 -6.93
CA LEU A 176 10.25 6.34 -7.69
C LEU A 176 9.99 6.30 -9.21
N THR A 177 9.43 5.21 -9.73
CA THR A 177 8.96 5.15 -11.14
C THR A 177 7.65 5.88 -11.36
N ASN A 178 6.83 6.07 -10.32
CA ASN A 178 5.54 6.74 -10.39
C ASN A 178 5.54 8.15 -9.77
N LEU A 179 6.69 8.83 -9.69
CA LEU A 179 6.78 10.22 -9.21
C LEU A 179 5.80 11.20 -9.89
N PRO A 180 5.49 11.08 -11.20
CA PRO A 180 4.46 11.93 -11.81
C PRO A 180 3.09 11.77 -11.14
N LYS A 181 2.64 10.53 -10.88
CA LYS A 181 1.36 10.25 -10.21
C LYS A 181 1.38 10.70 -8.75
N LEU A 182 2.49 10.47 -8.06
CA LEU A 182 2.70 10.97 -6.69
C LEU A 182 2.57 12.49 -6.61
N SER A 183 3.20 13.21 -7.56
CA SER A 183 3.11 14.68 -7.62
C SER A 183 1.68 15.15 -7.82
N THR A 184 0.92 14.48 -8.70
CA THR A 184 -0.50 14.78 -8.92
C THR A 184 -1.32 14.56 -7.65
N ALA A 185 -1.13 13.43 -6.95
CA ALA A 185 -1.81 13.15 -5.69
C ALA A 185 -1.49 14.20 -4.61
N MET A 186 -0.22 14.60 -4.48
CA MET A 186 0.21 15.67 -3.56
C MET A 186 -0.41 17.02 -3.91
N ASP A 187 -0.52 17.37 -5.19
CA ASP A 187 -1.14 18.63 -5.62
C ASP A 187 -2.66 18.66 -5.39
N LEU A 188 -3.35 17.52 -5.56
CA LEU A 188 -4.78 17.38 -5.23
C LEU A 188 -5.02 17.55 -3.73
N LEU A 189 -4.18 16.91 -2.92
CA LEU A 189 -4.30 16.92 -1.46
C LEU A 189 -3.80 18.21 -0.79
N LYS A 190 -3.17 19.14 -1.53
CA LYS A 190 -2.48 20.33 -0.96
C LYS A 190 -3.35 21.21 -0.06
N HIS A 191 -4.66 21.21 -0.30
CA HIS A 191 -5.65 22.00 0.44
C HIS A 191 -6.53 21.15 1.37
N GLU A 192 -6.24 19.84 1.47
CA GLU A 192 -7.03 18.88 2.23
C GLU A 192 -6.29 18.39 3.49
N SER A 193 -6.74 17.27 4.06
CA SER A 193 -6.20 16.63 5.25
C SER A 193 -4.69 16.39 5.14
N SER A 194 -3.94 16.86 6.15
CA SER A 194 -2.49 16.71 6.21
C SER A 194 -2.03 15.28 6.37
N LEU A 195 -2.86 14.38 6.92
CA LEU A 195 -2.43 13.02 7.22
C LEU A 195 -1.97 12.24 5.97
N ARG A 196 -2.76 12.30 4.89
CA ARG A 196 -2.45 11.61 3.64
C ARG A 196 -1.19 12.17 2.99
N LEU A 197 -1.03 13.49 2.99
CA LEU A 197 0.20 14.14 2.55
C LEU A 197 1.39 13.70 3.38
N ILE A 198 1.29 13.73 4.71
CA ILE A 198 2.37 13.31 5.61
C ILE A 198 2.77 11.85 5.33
N ARG A 199 1.81 10.94 5.09
CA ARG A 199 2.07 9.55 4.69
C ARG A 199 2.87 9.46 3.38
N LEU A 200 2.47 10.21 2.36
CA LEU A 200 3.17 10.25 1.08
C LEU A 200 4.60 10.82 1.23
N LEU A 201 4.76 11.89 2.02
CA LEU A 201 6.06 12.53 2.25
C LEU A 201 7.04 11.57 2.95
N TYR A 202 6.61 10.91 4.03
CA TYR A 202 7.45 9.93 4.72
C TYR A 202 7.66 8.66 3.89
N GLY A 203 6.66 8.20 3.14
CA GLY A 203 6.79 7.08 2.21
C GLY A 203 7.88 7.34 1.16
N LEU A 204 7.85 8.51 0.52
CA LEU A 204 8.88 8.89 -0.44
C LEU A 204 10.25 9.09 0.22
N ALA A 205 10.31 9.68 1.41
CA ALA A 205 11.58 9.87 2.12
C ALA A 205 12.23 8.53 2.49
N PHE A 206 11.41 7.56 2.89
CA PHE A 206 11.83 6.17 3.10
C PHE A 206 12.35 5.55 1.81
N SER A 207 11.65 5.70 0.68
CA SER A 207 12.10 5.21 -0.62
C SER A 207 13.42 5.84 -1.09
N CYS A 208 13.63 7.13 -0.85
CA CYS A 208 14.90 7.80 -1.16
C CYS A 208 16.05 7.17 -0.37
N ARG A 209 15.84 6.92 0.93
CA ARG A 209 16.83 6.22 1.76
C ARG A 209 17.08 4.80 1.29
N GLN A 210 16.04 4.04 0.96
CA GLN A 210 16.20 2.67 0.45
C GLN A 210 16.91 2.61 -0.88
N TYR A 211 16.63 3.53 -1.79
CA TYR A 211 17.34 3.65 -3.06
C TYR A 211 18.85 3.74 -2.85
N LEU A 212 19.28 4.60 -1.92
CA LEU A 212 20.70 4.81 -1.59
C LEU A 212 21.30 3.63 -0.82
N ALA A 213 20.60 3.15 0.22
CA ALA A 213 21.08 2.08 1.08
C ALA A 213 21.27 0.76 0.33
N GLN A 214 20.45 0.48 -0.67
CA GLN A 214 20.50 -0.74 -1.47
C GLN A 214 21.26 -0.55 -2.80
N GLY A 215 21.84 0.63 -3.06
CA GLY A 215 22.56 0.92 -4.31
C GLY A 215 21.71 0.68 -5.55
N MET A 216 20.42 1.01 -5.50
CA MET A 216 19.47 0.72 -6.57
C MET A 216 19.83 1.51 -7.83
N ILE A 217 19.72 0.86 -9.00
CA ILE A 217 19.92 1.49 -10.30
C ILE A 217 18.54 1.62 -10.94
N LEU A 218 17.93 2.79 -10.77
CA LEU A 218 16.60 3.11 -11.29
C LEU A 218 16.62 4.45 -12.00
N SER A 219 16.01 4.54 -13.18
CA SER A 219 15.82 5.83 -13.86
C SER A 219 14.75 6.64 -13.12
N ILE A 220 15.16 7.76 -12.53
CA ILE A 220 14.27 8.71 -11.86
C ILE A 220 14.04 9.87 -12.81
N SER A 221 12.78 10.17 -13.11
CA SER A 221 12.44 11.31 -13.97
C SER A 221 12.83 12.62 -13.28
N VAL A 222 13.84 13.31 -13.83
CA VAL A 222 14.31 14.61 -13.30
C VAL A 222 13.17 15.63 -13.28
N SER A 223 12.35 15.71 -14.33
CA SER A 223 11.20 16.62 -14.36
C SER A 223 10.16 16.32 -13.28
N ALA A 224 9.93 15.03 -12.98
CA ALA A 224 9.01 14.65 -11.92
C ALA A 224 9.60 14.96 -10.54
N LEU A 225 10.90 14.70 -10.36
CA LEU A 225 11.63 15.03 -9.14
C LEU A 225 11.56 16.52 -8.82
N MET A 226 11.81 17.39 -9.80
CA MET A 226 11.71 18.85 -9.64
C MET A 226 10.29 19.30 -9.26
N ARG A 227 9.25 18.64 -9.79
CA ARG A 227 7.86 18.92 -9.43
C ARG A 227 7.57 18.55 -7.97
N VAL A 228 8.05 17.39 -7.52
CA VAL A 228 7.95 16.99 -6.11
C VAL A 228 8.69 17.99 -5.22
N GLU A 229 9.92 18.39 -5.56
CA GLU A 229 10.68 19.37 -4.79
C GLU A 229 9.96 20.72 -4.66
N ALA A 230 9.28 21.18 -5.72
CA ALA A 230 8.47 22.38 -5.69
C ALA A 230 7.29 22.26 -4.71
N LEU A 231 6.55 21.14 -4.76
CA LEU A 231 5.44 20.87 -3.82
C LEU A 231 5.93 20.76 -2.37
N VAL A 232 7.05 20.06 -2.15
CA VAL A 232 7.68 19.95 -0.83
C VAL A 232 8.08 21.32 -0.28
N SER A 233 8.56 22.22 -1.14
CA SER A 233 8.89 23.59 -0.74
C SER A 233 7.66 24.38 -0.30
N VAL A 234 6.51 24.17 -0.93
CA VAL A 234 5.22 24.73 -0.48
C VAL A 234 4.83 24.17 0.89
N PHE A 235 4.93 22.85 1.08
CA PHE A 235 4.51 22.19 2.32
C PHE A 235 5.39 22.53 3.54
N LYS A 236 6.67 22.85 3.33
CA LYS A 236 7.54 23.38 4.39
C LYS A 236 7.03 24.69 5.00
N GLY A 237 6.32 25.50 4.21
CA GLY A 237 5.71 26.76 4.65
C GLY A 237 4.32 26.59 5.27
N SER A 238 3.85 25.36 5.48
CA SER A 238 2.53 25.08 6.07
C SER A 238 2.47 25.50 7.54
N ASN A 239 1.28 25.90 8.01
CA ASN A 239 1.00 26.14 9.42
C ASN A 239 0.86 24.84 10.23
N ASP A 240 0.70 23.69 9.56
CA ASP A 240 0.73 22.37 10.20
C ASP A 240 2.20 21.94 10.42
N SER A 241 2.63 21.90 11.68
CA SER A 241 4.00 21.56 12.05
C SER A 241 4.38 20.15 11.63
N LEU A 242 3.46 19.17 11.70
CA LEU A 242 3.75 17.80 11.29
C LEU A 242 3.97 17.70 9.78
N LEU A 243 3.18 18.45 9.00
CA LEU A 243 3.36 18.53 7.55
C LEU A 243 4.67 19.23 7.18
N ALA A 244 4.99 20.35 7.85
CA ALA A 244 6.23 21.09 7.63
C ALA A 244 7.47 20.26 8.00
N ASP A 245 7.41 19.48 9.08
CA ASP A 245 8.47 18.57 9.50
C ASP A 245 8.67 17.43 8.50
N ALA A 246 7.57 16.78 8.07
CA ALA A 246 7.63 15.72 7.05
C ALA A 246 8.18 16.24 5.71
N ALA A 247 7.81 17.45 5.30
CA ALA A 247 8.32 18.09 4.09
C ALA A 247 9.80 18.47 4.23
N SER A 248 10.22 18.96 5.40
CA SER A 248 11.62 19.24 5.71
C SER A 248 12.46 17.97 5.66
N TYR A 249 11.93 16.89 6.23
CA TYR A 249 12.55 15.58 6.22
C TYR A 249 12.74 15.03 4.81
N LEU A 250 11.66 14.97 4.02
CA LEU A 250 11.72 14.52 2.63
C LEU A 250 12.69 15.38 1.80
N SER A 251 12.67 16.70 1.98
CA SER A 251 13.55 17.58 1.22
C SER A 251 15.03 17.24 1.41
N ALA A 252 15.45 16.87 2.63
CA ALA A 252 16.84 16.47 2.88
C ALA A 252 17.17 15.17 2.14
N GLU A 253 16.24 14.21 2.10
CA GLU A 253 16.44 12.94 1.40
C GLU A 253 16.46 13.11 -0.14
N LEU A 254 15.62 13.98 -0.70
CA LEU A 254 15.62 14.27 -2.15
C LEU A 254 16.94 14.85 -2.64
N GLN A 255 17.62 15.69 -1.83
CA GLN A 255 18.93 16.25 -2.21
C GLN A 255 20.03 15.17 -2.38
N ARG A 256 19.81 13.97 -1.83
CA ARG A 256 20.78 12.87 -1.88
C ARG A 256 20.62 12.00 -3.13
N LEU A 257 19.51 12.13 -3.86
CA LEU A 257 19.27 11.36 -5.08
C LEU A 257 20.18 11.85 -6.22
N PRO A 258 20.62 10.95 -7.12
CA PRO A 258 21.41 11.33 -8.28
C PRO A 258 20.57 12.21 -9.22
N ARG A 259 21.15 13.34 -9.64
CA ARG A 259 20.50 14.32 -10.53
C ARG A 259 20.98 14.26 -11.98
N CYS A 260 21.95 13.39 -12.25
CA CYS A 260 22.54 13.20 -13.56
C CYS A 260 22.19 11.80 -14.05
N GLY A 261 21.37 11.73 -15.10
CA GLY A 261 21.17 10.59 -15.97
C GLY A 261 21.36 11.06 -17.40
#